data_AF-A0A5C7JEE0-F1
#
_entry.id   AF-A0A5C7JEE0-F1
#
_cell.length_a   1.000
_cell.length_b   1.000
_cell.length_c   1.000
_cell.angle_alpha   90.00
_cell.angle_beta   90.00
_cell.angle_gamma   90.00
#
_symmetry.space_group_name_H-M   'P 1'
#
loop_
_entity.id
_entity.type
_entity.pdbx_description
1 polymer ?
#
loop_
_entity_poly.entity_id
_entity_poly.type
_entity_poly.pdbx_seq_one_letter_code
_entity_poly.pdbx_strand_id
1 'polypeptide(L)'
;MDSFDYIIVGAGSAGCVLANRLSENPANRVCLIEAGPPDTSPLIHIPFGLIGLIREGRHNWGYNTQPQLALNGRQLYTPRGKTLGGSSSINAMVYIRGHQQDYDDWVAAGNPGWSWQDVLPLFLAHENNELLTDAYFRQEAQHGIVHETYNAKMAAQGVNVEKIIARFKIAIRLFQTHLSPKYQLALTAALEHITATLGEGFIDGEGEMFRHAHPVMRAMFLWHGVEEVEHKAVAFDVYETAAGGGYLTRATALIGGTAVVHVVVGSVAWHMLKVDRMNRRPLLLAKGLYRLYGPRGLLTRLMPRYLDWFRPGFHPMDSGIPKRVEVWLAEYRKHEDPMLASDTVFGNSAQGG
;
A
#
# COMPACT_ATOMS: atom_id res chain seq x y z
N MET A 1 -54.92 5.76 -4.31
CA MET A 1 -53.66 5.80 -5.06
C MET A 1 -52.55 5.77 -4.03
N ASP A 2 -51.61 4.84 -4.14
CA ASP A 2 -50.42 4.86 -3.31
C ASP A 2 -49.57 6.07 -3.68
N SER A 3 -49.19 6.88 -2.70
CA SER A 3 -48.29 8.02 -2.86
C SER A 3 -46.85 7.61 -2.53
N PHE A 4 -45.89 8.12 -3.30
CA PHE A 4 -44.46 7.98 -3.04
C PHE A 4 -43.83 9.37 -2.95
N ASP A 5 -42.84 9.53 -2.08
CA ASP A 5 -42.06 10.77 -1.96
C ASP A 5 -41.03 10.86 -3.09
N TYR A 6 -40.49 9.70 -3.49
CA TYR A 6 -39.50 9.59 -4.56
C TYR A 6 -39.90 8.50 -5.55
N ILE A 7 -39.82 8.82 -6.84
CA ILE A 7 -39.93 7.85 -7.94
C ILE A 7 -38.61 7.86 -8.70
N ILE A 8 -37.92 6.72 -8.70
CA ILE A 8 -36.65 6.51 -9.37
C ILE A 8 -36.90 5.66 -10.61
N VAL A 9 -36.53 6.21 -11.77
CA VAL A 9 -36.71 5.55 -13.07
C VAL A 9 -35.38 4.94 -13.51
N GLY A 10 -35.32 3.61 -13.48
CA GLY A 10 -34.16 2.80 -13.80
C GLY A 10 -33.45 2.29 -12.55
N ALA A 11 -33.44 0.97 -12.35
CA ALA A 11 -32.66 0.28 -11.32
C ALA A 11 -31.24 -0.06 -11.83
N GLY A 12 -30.57 0.93 -12.41
CA GLY A 12 -29.15 0.84 -12.78
C GLY A 12 -28.23 1.14 -11.60
N SER A 13 -26.93 1.23 -11.86
CA SER A 13 -25.91 1.46 -10.81
C SER A 13 -26.22 2.68 -9.92
N ALA A 14 -26.57 3.83 -10.51
CA ALA A 14 -26.96 5.01 -9.72
C ALA A 14 -28.35 4.88 -9.07
N GLY A 15 -29.33 4.31 -9.80
CA GLY A 15 -30.70 4.20 -9.32
C GLY A 15 -30.85 3.27 -8.12
N CYS A 16 -30.12 2.15 -8.11
CA CYS A 16 -30.07 1.24 -6.96
C CYS A 16 -29.45 1.91 -5.74
N VAL A 17 -28.36 2.67 -5.90
CA VAL A 17 -27.74 3.44 -4.80
C VAL A 17 -28.70 4.48 -4.25
N LEU A 18 -29.35 5.26 -5.11
CA LEU A 18 -30.34 6.26 -4.69
C LEU A 18 -31.51 5.61 -3.94
N ALA A 19 -32.05 4.51 -4.46
CA ALA A 19 -33.17 3.81 -3.84
C ALA A 19 -32.78 3.32 -2.44
N ASN A 20 -31.61 2.67 -2.32
CA ASN A 20 -31.08 2.22 -1.05
C ASN A 20 -30.92 3.38 -0.05
N ARG A 21 -30.16 4.42 -0.40
CA ARG A 21 -29.87 5.56 0.50
C ARG A 21 -31.11 6.35 0.89
N LEU A 22 -32.04 6.62 -0.03
CA LEU A 22 -33.27 7.35 0.28
C LEU A 22 -34.20 6.53 1.19
N SER A 23 -34.22 5.20 1.01
CA SER A 23 -35.03 4.28 1.81
C SER A 23 -34.47 4.00 3.21
N GLU A 24 -33.22 4.36 3.50
CA GLU A 24 -32.63 4.25 4.85
C GLU A 24 -33.41 5.07 5.88
N ASN A 25 -34.01 6.20 5.46
CA ASN A 25 -34.94 6.93 6.29
C ASN A 25 -36.35 6.31 6.18
N PRO A 26 -36.90 5.72 7.25
CA PRO A 26 -38.21 5.06 7.21
C PRO A 26 -39.39 6.02 6.96
N ALA A 27 -39.17 7.33 7.05
CA ALA A 27 -40.17 8.33 6.69
C ALA A 27 -40.35 8.48 5.17
N ASN A 28 -39.39 8.05 4.35
CA ASN A 28 -39.44 8.16 2.90
C ASN A 28 -40.13 6.94 2.27
N ARG A 29 -41.11 7.17 1.40
CA ARG A 29 -41.69 6.17 0.51
C ARG A 29 -41.04 6.24 -0.87
N VAL A 30 -40.24 5.24 -1.22
CA VAL A 30 -39.48 5.20 -2.47
C VAL A 30 -40.06 4.17 -3.43
N CYS A 31 -40.35 4.57 -4.67
CA CYS A 31 -40.70 3.69 -5.77
C CYS A 31 -39.52 3.57 -6.73
N LEU A 32 -39.06 2.36 -7.02
CA LEU A 32 -38.02 2.07 -8.02
C LEU A 32 -38.65 1.30 -9.18
N ILE A 33 -38.51 1.83 -10.40
CA ILE A 33 -39.07 1.24 -11.62
C ILE A 33 -37.94 0.79 -12.53
N GLU A 34 -37.95 -0.48 -12.95
CA GLU A 34 -36.98 -1.04 -13.88
C GLU A 34 -37.66 -1.66 -15.10
N ALA A 35 -37.08 -1.45 -16.28
CA ALA A 35 -37.60 -1.95 -17.55
C ALA A 35 -37.20 -3.41 -17.83
N GLY A 36 -36.08 -3.85 -17.26
CA GLY A 36 -35.57 -5.21 -17.39
C GLY A 36 -36.08 -6.20 -16.36
N PRO A 37 -35.80 -7.50 -16.55
CA PRO A 37 -36.12 -8.52 -15.56
C PRO A 37 -35.20 -8.43 -14.32
N PRO A 38 -35.53 -9.18 -13.25
CA PRO A 38 -34.61 -9.40 -12.13
C PRO A 38 -33.24 -9.95 -12.57
N ASP A 39 -32.21 -9.74 -11.76
CA ASP A 39 -30.80 -10.10 -12.04
C ASP A 39 -30.49 -11.61 -11.81
N THR A 40 -31.45 -12.49 -12.07
CA THR A 40 -31.37 -13.91 -11.68
C THR A 40 -30.54 -14.78 -12.63
N SER A 41 -29.94 -14.21 -13.68
CA SER A 41 -29.14 -14.97 -14.64
C SER A 41 -27.79 -15.37 -14.03
N PRO A 42 -27.40 -16.66 -14.03
CA PRO A 42 -26.08 -17.08 -13.54
C PRO A 42 -24.91 -16.38 -14.23
N LEU A 43 -25.09 -15.95 -15.49
CA LEU A 43 -24.05 -15.24 -16.23
C LEU A 43 -23.72 -13.87 -15.64
N ILE A 44 -24.66 -13.24 -14.92
CA ILE A 44 -24.44 -11.94 -14.24
C ILE A 44 -23.46 -12.11 -13.08
N HIS A 45 -23.53 -13.25 -12.40
CA HIS A 45 -22.76 -13.55 -11.18
C HIS A 45 -21.42 -14.23 -11.46
N ILE A 46 -21.09 -14.47 -12.75
CA ILE A 46 -19.82 -15.05 -13.18
C ILE A 46 -19.06 -13.98 -13.95
N PRO A 47 -17.86 -13.57 -13.50
CA PRO A 47 -17.04 -12.55 -14.17
C PRO A 47 -16.94 -12.65 -15.70
N PHE A 48 -16.70 -13.86 -16.21
CA PHE A 48 -16.55 -14.11 -17.65
C PHE A 48 -17.89 -14.22 -18.40
N GLY A 49 -19.01 -14.31 -17.67
CA GLY A 49 -20.36 -14.41 -18.20
C GLY A 49 -20.82 -13.19 -19.01
N LEU A 50 -20.14 -12.05 -18.82
CA LEU A 50 -20.29 -10.83 -19.62
C LEU A 50 -20.36 -11.09 -21.13
N ILE A 51 -19.49 -11.97 -21.66
CA ILE A 51 -19.40 -12.24 -23.10
C ILE A 51 -20.72 -12.79 -23.65
N GLY A 52 -21.43 -13.58 -22.83
CA GLY A 52 -22.78 -14.05 -23.14
C GLY A 52 -23.82 -12.94 -23.04
N LEU A 53 -23.79 -12.18 -21.94
CA LEU A 53 -24.76 -11.10 -21.63
C LEU A 53 -24.77 -9.96 -22.65
N ILE A 54 -23.60 -9.60 -23.18
CA ILE A 54 -23.48 -8.57 -24.21
C ILE A 54 -24.15 -8.99 -25.53
N ARG A 55 -24.31 -10.29 -25.80
CA ARG A 55 -24.85 -10.78 -27.08
C ARG A 55 -26.33 -11.16 -27.03
N GLU A 56 -26.86 -11.42 -25.84
CA GLU A 56 -28.28 -11.70 -25.67
C GLU A 56 -29.12 -10.41 -25.59
N GLY A 57 -30.39 -10.48 -26.00
CA GLY A 57 -31.29 -9.31 -25.97
C GLY A 57 -32.12 -9.17 -24.68
N ARG A 58 -32.06 -10.15 -23.76
CA ARG A 58 -32.94 -10.17 -22.58
C ARG A 58 -32.51 -9.18 -21.49
N HIS A 59 -31.22 -9.18 -21.15
CA HIS A 59 -30.64 -8.31 -20.12
C HIS A 59 -29.88 -7.11 -20.70
N ASN A 60 -30.02 -6.85 -22.00
CA ASN A 60 -29.27 -5.84 -22.72
C ASN A 60 -30.15 -5.17 -23.79
N TRP A 61 -30.16 -3.84 -23.78
CA TRP A 61 -30.87 -3.04 -24.78
C TRP A 61 -30.30 -3.19 -26.20
N GLY A 62 -29.00 -3.49 -26.31
CA GLY A 62 -28.35 -3.80 -27.58
C GLY A 62 -28.43 -2.70 -28.64
N TYR A 63 -28.28 -1.43 -28.24
CA TYR A 63 -28.35 -0.31 -29.17
C TYR A 63 -27.22 -0.33 -30.20
N ASN A 64 -27.45 0.33 -31.33
CA ASN A 64 -26.41 0.69 -32.28
C ASN A 64 -26.37 2.21 -32.44
N THR A 65 -25.18 2.77 -32.63
CA THR A 65 -25.05 4.18 -33.02
C THR A 65 -25.61 4.39 -34.43
N GLN A 66 -25.94 5.65 -34.75
CA GLN A 66 -26.06 6.05 -36.16
C GLN A 66 -24.72 5.83 -36.89
N PRO A 67 -24.71 5.74 -38.24
CA PRO A 67 -23.47 5.68 -39.02
C PRO A 67 -22.55 6.85 -38.68
N GLN A 68 -21.30 6.56 -38.31
CA GLN A 68 -20.33 7.58 -37.91
C GLN A 68 -19.42 7.95 -39.08
N LEU A 69 -19.50 9.20 -39.57
CA LEU A 69 -18.68 9.68 -40.70
C LEU A 69 -17.18 9.53 -40.41
N ALA A 70 -16.76 9.91 -39.20
CA ALA A 70 -15.37 9.78 -38.74
C ALA A 70 -14.87 8.32 -38.66
N LEU A 71 -15.79 7.34 -38.75
CA LEU A 71 -15.49 5.92 -38.71
C LEU A 71 -15.90 5.21 -40.02
N ASN A 72 -15.83 5.91 -41.16
CA ASN A 72 -16.17 5.40 -42.49
C ASN A 72 -17.60 4.83 -42.60
N GLY A 73 -18.56 5.50 -41.95
CA GLY A 73 -19.96 5.10 -41.97
C GLY A 73 -20.27 3.86 -41.11
N ARG A 74 -19.33 3.38 -40.29
CA ARG A 74 -19.59 2.26 -39.38
C ARG A 74 -20.64 2.65 -38.32
N GLN A 75 -21.50 1.69 -38.02
CA GLN A 75 -22.34 1.69 -36.82
C GLN A 75 -21.62 0.92 -35.72
N LEU A 76 -21.58 1.46 -34.52
CA LEU A 76 -20.96 0.81 -33.37
C LEU A 76 -22.04 0.19 -32.50
N TYR A 77 -21.79 -1.04 -32.07
CA TYR A 77 -22.62 -1.72 -31.10
C TYR A 77 -22.39 -1.13 -29.70
N THR A 78 -23.46 -0.73 -29.03
CA THR A 78 -23.45 -0.05 -27.73
C THR A 78 -24.35 -0.80 -26.75
N PRO A 79 -23.83 -1.83 -26.07
CA PRO A 79 -24.59 -2.56 -25.07
C PRO A 79 -24.90 -1.68 -23.85
N ARG A 80 -26.12 -1.83 -23.32
CA ARG A 80 -26.60 -1.15 -22.12
C ARG A 80 -27.47 -2.12 -21.34
N GLY A 81 -27.20 -2.26 -20.04
CA GLY A 81 -27.92 -3.21 -19.22
C GLY A 81 -29.40 -2.89 -19.13
N LYS A 82 -30.23 -3.92 -19.24
CA LYS A 82 -31.68 -3.91 -19.13
C LYS A 82 -32.07 -5.00 -18.13
N THR A 83 -31.82 -4.77 -16.86
CA THR A 83 -32.09 -5.68 -15.74
C THR A 83 -31.91 -4.94 -14.42
N LEU A 84 -32.32 -5.50 -13.28
CA LEU A 84 -31.93 -4.95 -11.98
C LEU A 84 -30.39 -4.90 -11.87
N GLY A 85 -29.86 -3.76 -11.41
CA GLY A 85 -28.45 -3.40 -11.48
C GLY A 85 -28.04 -2.73 -12.80
N GLY A 86 -28.86 -2.83 -13.86
CA GLY A 86 -28.64 -2.18 -15.14
C GLY A 86 -27.28 -2.55 -15.74
N SER A 87 -26.47 -1.55 -16.11
CA SER A 87 -25.19 -1.82 -16.76
C SER A 87 -24.12 -2.39 -15.83
N SER A 88 -24.23 -2.26 -14.50
CA SER A 88 -23.29 -2.96 -13.60
C SER A 88 -23.47 -4.48 -13.60
N SER A 89 -24.66 -4.97 -13.95
CA SER A 89 -24.93 -6.40 -14.13
C SER A 89 -24.36 -6.96 -15.44
N ILE A 90 -23.88 -6.09 -16.34
CA ILE A 90 -23.34 -6.47 -17.65
C ILE A 90 -22.07 -5.66 -18.02
N ASN A 91 -21.26 -5.25 -17.05
CA ASN A 91 -19.99 -4.55 -17.29
C ASN A 91 -18.78 -5.49 -17.15
N ALA A 92 -17.58 -4.97 -17.40
CA ALA A 92 -16.33 -5.70 -17.21
C ALA A 92 -15.84 -5.73 -15.75
N MET A 93 -16.65 -5.22 -14.81
CA MET A 93 -16.37 -5.08 -13.37
C MET A 93 -15.05 -4.35 -13.03
N VAL A 94 -14.54 -3.57 -13.98
CA VAL A 94 -13.40 -2.69 -13.74
C VAL A 94 -13.86 -1.51 -12.91
N TYR A 95 -13.23 -1.30 -11.76
CA TYR A 95 -13.46 -0.14 -10.90
C TYR A 95 -12.31 0.85 -11.02
N ILE A 96 -12.64 2.10 -11.39
CA ILE A 96 -11.72 3.23 -11.50
C ILE A 96 -12.49 4.44 -10.97
N ARG A 97 -11.91 5.20 -10.04
CA ARG A 97 -12.54 6.43 -9.51
C ARG A 97 -12.55 7.51 -10.61
N GLY A 98 -11.36 7.92 -11.06
CA GLY A 98 -11.12 9.01 -12.01
C GLY A 98 -9.80 9.71 -11.65
N HIS A 99 -9.28 10.59 -12.50
CA HIS A 99 -8.15 11.44 -12.13
C HIS A 99 -8.68 12.68 -11.39
N GLN A 100 -7.93 13.21 -10.41
CA GLN A 100 -8.34 14.40 -9.65
C GLN A 100 -8.78 15.56 -10.57
N GLN A 101 -8.02 15.80 -11.64
CA GLN A 101 -8.32 16.86 -12.62
C GLN A 101 -9.71 16.75 -13.23
N ASP A 102 -10.25 15.54 -13.42
CA ASP A 102 -11.58 15.34 -14.02
C ASP A 102 -12.67 16.01 -13.17
N TYR A 103 -12.51 16.00 -11.85
CA TYR A 103 -13.45 16.58 -10.87
C TYR A 103 -13.21 18.07 -10.68
N ASP A 104 -11.95 18.49 -10.67
CA ASP A 104 -11.61 19.91 -10.62
C ASP A 104 -12.13 20.65 -11.87
N ASP A 105 -12.12 19.98 -13.03
CA ASP A 105 -12.73 20.48 -14.26
C ASP A 105 -14.27 20.59 -14.16
N TRP A 106 -14.95 19.71 -13.42
CA TRP A 106 -16.38 19.83 -13.17
C TRP A 106 -16.72 21.07 -12.33
N VAL A 107 -15.90 21.36 -11.33
CA VAL A 107 -16.03 22.59 -10.55
C VAL A 107 -15.79 23.82 -11.42
N ALA A 108 -14.73 23.79 -12.25
CA ALA A 108 -14.45 24.86 -13.20
C ALA A 108 -15.59 25.07 -14.21
N ALA A 109 -16.31 24.00 -14.56
CA ALA A 109 -17.52 24.04 -15.39
C ALA A 109 -18.79 24.51 -14.65
N GLY A 110 -18.68 24.90 -13.37
CA GLY A 110 -19.78 25.49 -12.60
C GLY A 110 -20.56 24.50 -11.73
N ASN A 111 -19.99 23.35 -11.38
CA ASN A 111 -20.61 22.34 -10.51
C ASN A 111 -19.96 22.34 -9.12
N PRO A 112 -20.32 23.28 -8.21
CA PRO A 112 -19.76 23.32 -6.86
C PRO A 112 -20.13 22.06 -6.07
N GLY A 113 -19.25 21.63 -5.16
CA GLY A 113 -19.43 20.41 -4.36
C GLY A 113 -19.04 19.11 -5.08
N TRP A 114 -18.48 19.23 -6.28
CA TRP A 114 -17.97 18.10 -7.08
C TRP A 114 -16.44 18.11 -7.23
N SER A 115 -15.72 18.86 -6.38
CA SER A 115 -14.24 18.82 -6.42
C SER A 115 -13.75 17.43 -6.00
N TRP A 116 -12.51 17.10 -6.35
CA TRP A 116 -11.90 15.85 -5.87
C TRP A 116 -11.99 15.68 -4.35
N GLN A 117 -11.81 16.77 -3.61
CA GLN A 117 -11.88 16.78 -2.15
C GLN A 117 -13.30 16.49 -1.63
N ASP A 118 -14.33 16.95 -2.35
CA ASP A 118 -15.73 16.73 -1.97
C ASP A 118 -16.18 15.28 -2.24
N VAL A 119 -15.73 14.69 -3.35
CA VAL A 119 -16.17 13.35 -3.78
C VAL A 119 -15.32 12.21 -3.24
N LEU A 120 -14.06 12.45 -2.88
CA LEU A 120 -13.17 11.41 -2.36
C LEU A 120 -13.76 10.68 -1.12
N PRO A 121 -14.33 11.38 -0.11
CA PRO A 121 -14.98 10.70 1.01
C PRO A 121 -16.15 9.79 0.58
N LEU A 122 -16.86 10.17 -0.50
CA LEU A 122 -17.96 9.36 -1.03
C LEU A 122 -17.45 8.10 -1.74
N PHE A 123 -16.33 8.19 -2.48
CA PHE A 123 -15.69 7.02 -3.07
C PHE A 123 -15.23 6.03 -1.99
N LEU A 124 -14.57 6.54 -0.94
CA LEU A 124 -14.12 5.73 0.19
C LEU A 124 -15.30 5.06 0.92
N ALA A 125 -16.39 5.78 1.13
CA ALA A 125 -17.59 5.22 1.76
C ALA A 125 -18.36 4.22 0.87
N HIS A 126 -18.15 4.27 -0.44
CA HIS A 126 -18.83 3.42 -1.41
C HIS A 126 -18.08 2.10 -1.66
N GLU A 127 -16.75 2.11 -1.58
CA GLU A 127 -15.96 0.90 -1.83
C GLU A 127 -15.69 0.12 -0.54
N ASN A 128 -15.75 -1.21 -0.63
CA ASN A 128 -15.21 -2.11 0.38
C ASN A 128 -13.95 -2.76 -0.17
N ASN A 129 -12.94 -1.93 -0.38
CA ASN A 129 -11.69 -2.38 -0.98
C ASN A 129 -10.90 -3.21 0.04
N GLU A 130 -10.96 -4.54 -0.11
CA GLU A 130 -10.28 -5.50 0.77
C GLU A 130 -8.75 -5.35 0.80
N LEU A 131 -8.19 -4.61 -0.17
CA LEU A 131 -6.76 -4.31 -0.27
C LEU A 131 -6.41 -2.91 0.28
N LEU A 132 -7.31 -1.94 0.16
CA LEU A 132 -7.14 -0.60 0.73
C LEU A 132 -7.68 -0.54 2.15
N THR A 133 -6.96 -1.15 3.08
CA THR A 133 -6.87 -0.61 4.43
C THR A 133 -6.04 0.68 4.37
N ASP A 134 -6.64 1.75 3.83
CA ASP A 134 -6.30 3.19 3.64
C ASP A 134 -4.86 3.77 3.80
N ALA A 135 -3.91 3.13 4.47
CA ALA A 135 -2.54 3.60 4.67
C ALA A 135 -1.50 2.87 3.81
N TYR A 136 -1.58 1.54 3.70
CA TYR A 136 -0.47 0.71 3.20
C TYR A 136 -0.04 1.05 1.75
N PHE A 137 -0.95 0.94 0.77
CA PHE A 137 -0.59 1.20 -0.64
C PHE A 137 -0.18 2.65 -0.91
N ARG A 138 -0.75 3.61 -0.17
CA ARG A 138 -0.35 5.03 -0.25
C ARG A 138 1.05 5.21 0.34
N GLN A 139 1.32 4.62 1.50
CA GLN A 139 2.62 4.64 2.16
C GLN A 139 3.69 4.00 1.27
N GLU A 140 3.44 2.81 0.71
CA GLU A 140 4.36 2.10 -0.18
C GLU A 140 4.64 2.87 -1.48
N ALA A 141 3.63 3.50 -2.08
CA ALA A 141 3.83 4.36 -3.24
C ALA A 141 4.70 5.59 -2.90
N GLN A 142 4.44 6.24 -1.76
CA GLN A 142 5.26 7.34 -1.26
C GLN A 142 6.70 6.88 -0.94
N HIS A 143 6.85 5.71 -0.33
CA HIS A 143 8.12 5.07 -0.03
C HIS A 143 8.95 4.85 -1.30
N GLY A 144 8.34 4.32 -2.36
CA GLY A 144 8.97 4.18 -3.67
C GLY A 144 9.47 5.51 -4.26
N ILE A 145 8.64 6.56 -4.24
CA ILE A 145 9.00 7.90 -4.75
C ILE A 145 10.18 8.50 -3.97
N VAL A 146 10.20 8.32 -2.64
CA VAL A 146 11.28 8.81 -1.79
C VAL A 146 12.60 8.06 -2.10
N HIS A 147 12.54 6.74 -2.32
CA HIS A 147 13.71 5.96 -2.75
C HIS A 147 14.25 6.41 -4.10
N GLU A 148 13.40 6.69 -5.09
CA GLU A 148 13.82 7.21 -6.38
C GLU A 148 14.51 8.57 -6.25
N THR A 149 13.95 9.46 -5.43
CA THR A 149 14.53 10.78 -5.15
C THR A 149 15.89 10.66 -4.43
N TYR A 150 15.98 9.76 -3.44
CA TYR A 150 17.23 9.47 -2.74
C TYR A 150 18.28 8.92 -3.70
N ASN A 151 17.91 7.93 -4.52
CA ASN A 151 18.78 7.33 -5.53
C ASN A 151 19.31 8.36 -6.54
N ALA A 152 18.47 9.29 -7.00
CA ALA A 152 18.90 10.39 -7.87
C ALA A 152 19.94 11.30 -7.18
N LYS A 153 19.73 11.64 -5.90
CA LYS A 153 20.72 12.41 -5.12
C LYS A 153 22.03 11.64 -4.94
N MET A 154 21.97 10.35 -4.64
CA MET A 154 23.16 9.51 -4.49
C MET A 154 23.94 9.41 -5.80
N ALA A 155 23.25 9.27 -6.94
CA ALA A 155 23.87 9.28 -8.25
C ALA A 155 24.59 10.62 -8.54
N ALA A 156 23.96 11.74 -8.22
CA ALA A 156 24.57 13.07 -8.34
C ALA A 156 25.81 13.25 -7.44
N GLN A 157 25.90 12.51 -6.33
CA GLN A 157 27.06 12.49 -5.43
C GLN A 157 28.15 11.49 -5.85
N GLY A 158 28.00 10.83 -7.00
CA GLY A 158 29.00 9.91 -7.55
C GLY A 158 28.86 8.45 -7.11
N VAL A 159 27.78 8.09 -6.41
CA VAL A 159 27.45 6.68 -6.17
C VAL A 159 26.93 6.06 -7.47
N ASN A 160 27.47 4.91 -7.86
CA ASN A 160 27.04 4.21 -9.07
C ASN A 160 25.76 3.40 -8.80
N VAL A 161 24.64 4.12 -8.67
CA VAL A 161 23.34 3.57 -8.32
C VAL A 161 22.86 2.58 -9.38
N GLU A 162 23.03 2.88 -10.66
CA GLU A 162 22.66 1.97 -11.76
C GLU A 162 23.33 0.60 -11.64
N LYS A 163 24.65 0.57 -11.39
CA LYS A 163 25.39 -0.67 -11.22
C LYS A 163 24.97 -1.44 -9.98
N ILE A 164 24.64 -0.74 -8.90
CA ILE A 164 24.11 -1.34 -7.68
C ILE A 164 22.77 -2.01 -8.02
N ILE A 165 21.80 -1.26 -8.56
CA ILE A 165 20.47 -1.76 -8.94
C ILE A 165 20.56 -2.94 -9.91
N ALA A 166 21.44 -2.87 -10.92
CA ALA A 166 21.62 -3.95 -11.88
C ALA A 166 22.07 -5.25 -11.21
N ARG A 167 23.01 -5.18 -10.25
CA ARG A 167 23.47 -6.35 -9.48
C ARG A 167 22.37 -6.94 -8.61
N PHE A 168 21.60 -6.09 -7.95
CA PHE A 168 20.43 -6.50 -7.18
C PHE A 168 19.40 -7.24 -8.03
N LYS A 169 19.04 -6.69 -9.21
CA LYS A 169 18.10 -7.32 -10.13
C LYS A 169 18.55 -8.71 -10.58
N ILE A 170 19.86 -8.90 -10.80
CA ILE A 170 20.42 -10.22 -11.12
C ILE A 170 20.25 -11.19 -9.93
N ALA A 171 20.58 -10.77 -8.72
CA ALA A 171 20.42 -11.60 -7.52
C ALA A 171 18.95 -11.98 -7.29
N ILE A 172 18.02 -11.03 -7.41
CA ILE A 172 16.58 -11.28 -7.29
C ILE A 172 16.11 -12.29 -8.32
N ARG A 173 16.51 -12.14 -9.60
CA ARG A 173 16.15 -13.11 -10.64
C ARG A 173 16.69 -14.51 -10.34
N LEU A 174 17.92 -14.62 -9.86
CA LEU A 174 18.50 -15.91 -9.47
C LEU A 174 17.68 -16.56 -8.34
N PHE A 175 17.30 -15.79 -7.31
CA PHE A 175 16.43 -16.30 -6.24
C PHE A 175 15.06 -16.72 -6.76
N GLN A 176 14.42 -15.89 -7.60
CA GLN A 176 13.13 -16.21 -8.20
C GLN A 176 13.16 -17.46 -9.09
N THR A 177 14.30 -17.73 -9.73
CA THR A 177 14.47 -18.89 -10.62
C THR A 177 14.74 -20.18 -9.84
N HIS A 178 15.48 -20.11 -8.73
CA HIS A 178 16.00 -21.30 -8.04
C HIS A 178 15.32 -21.64 -6.72
N LEU A 179 14.65 -20.69 -6.07
CA LEU A 179 13.94 -20.93 -4.81
C LEU A 179 12.47 -21.24 -5.09
N SER A 180 11.87 -22.12 -4.30
CA SER A 180 10.44 -22.39 -4.41
C SER A 180 9.61 -21.15 -4.04
N PRO A 181 8.41 -20.96 -4.59
CA PRO A 181 7.54 -19.83 -4.23
C PRO A 181 7.30 -19.71 -2.72
N LYS A 182 7.15 -20.86 -2.04
CA LYS A 182 7.04 -20.92 -0.58
C LYS A 182 8.27 -20.35 0.13
N TYR A 183 9.47 -20.70 -0.32
CA TYR A 183 10.70 -20.19 0.28
C TYR A 183 10.94 -18.73 -0.08
N GLN A 184 10.53 -18.27 -1.26
CA GLN A 184 10.57 -16.85 -1.64
C GLN A 184 9.69 -15.99 -0.70
N LEU A 185 8.48 -16.45 -0.38
CA LEU A 185 7.62 -15.79 0.60
C LEU A 185 8.21 -15.81 2.01
N ALA A 186 8.76 -16.95 2.44
CA ALA A 186 9.43 -17.06 3.74
C ALA A 186 10.64 -16.12 3.85
N LEU A 187 11.43 -16.00 2.77
CA LEU A 187 12.56 -15.08 2.69
C LEU A 187 12.11 -13.62 2.75
N THR A 188 11.02 -13.28 2.06
CA THR A 188 10.42 -11.95 2.11
C THR A 188 9.98 -11.61 3.54
N ALA A 189 9.20 -12.48 4.18
CA ALA A 189 8.77 -12.32 5.57
C ALA A 189 9.95 -12.19 6.55
N ALA A 190 11.04 -12.93 6.30
CA ALA A 190 12.24 -12.83 7.13
C ALA A 190 13.02 -11.52 6.92
N LEU A 191 13.05 -10.98 5.69
CA LEU A 191 13.64 -9.68 5.41
C LEU A 191 12.83 -8.56 6.08
N GLU A 192 11.50 -8.60 6.00
CA GLU A 192 10.59 -7.70 6.71
C GLU A 192 10.82 -7.76 8.23
N HIS A 193 10.99 -8.95 8.82
CA HIS A 193 11.30 -9.08 10.24
C HIS A 193 12.62 -8.38 10.62
N ILE A 194 13.64 -8.47 9.76
CA ILE A 194 14.93 -7.78 9.97
C ILE A 194 14.74 -6.26 9.90
N THR A 195 14.04 -5.74 8.88
CA THR A 195 13.85 -4.30 8.69
C THR A 195 12.94 -3.71 9.76
N ALA A 196 11.83 -4.36 10.11
CA ALA A 196 10.97 -3.98 11.21
C ALA A 196 11.74 -3.94 12.54
N THR A 197 12.56 -4.96 12.82
CA THR A 197 13.41 -4.98 14.04
C THR A 197 14.38 -3.80 14.08
N LEU A 198 14.95 -3.41 12.95
CA LEU A 198 15.79 -2.21 12.85
C LEU A 198 14.98 -0.91 13.03
N GLY A 199 13.78 -0.85 12.42
CA GLY A 199 12.83 0.25 12.56
C GLY A 199 12.46 0.51 14.02
N GLU A 200 12.06 -0.54 14.74
CA GLU A 200 11.80 -0.45 16.19
C GLU A 200 13.05 0.02 16.96
N GLY A 201 14.24 -0.45 16.56
CA GLY A 201 15.49 -0.01 17.17
C GLY A 201 15.80 1.47 16.99
N PHE A 202 15.45 2.05 15.84
CA PHE A 202 15.60 3.49 15.60
C PHE A 202 14.63 4.32 16.45
N ILE A 203 13.47 3.77 16.78
CA ILE A 203 12.43 4.44 17.57
C ILE A 203 12.71 4.34 19.07
N ASP A 204 13.14 3.16 19.54
CA ASP A 204 13.41 2.89 20.95
C ASP A 204 14.76 3.44 21.42
N GLY A 205 15.73 3.55 20.50
CA GLY A 205 17.11 3.93 20.80
C GLY A 205 17.30 5.41 21.16
N GLU A 206 16.75 5.88 22.28
CA GLU A 206 17.02 7.16 22.99
C GLU A 206 17.34 8.41 22.14
N GLY A 207 16.90 8.48 20.89
CA GLY A 207 17.29 9.55 19.96
C GLY A 207 18.80 9.73 19.75
N GLU A 208 19.71 9.01 20.42
CA GLU A 208 21.15 9.33 20.45
C GLU A 208 21.80 9.28 19.06
N MET A 209 21.39 8.33 18.22
CA MET A 209 21.91 8.20 16.85
C MET A 209 21.55 9.43 15.99
N PHE A 210 20.35 9.99 16.22
CA PHE A 210 19.80 11.10 15.44
C PHE A 210 19.73 12.42 16.22
N ARG A 211 20.28 12.47 17.44
CA ARG A 211 20.20 13.63 18.35
C ARG A 211 20.80 14.87 17.72
N HIS A 212 21.89 14.66 16.99
CA HIS A 212 22.63 15.68 16.24
C HIS A 212 22.33 15.65 14.74
N ALA A 213 21.40 14.82 14.29
CA ALA A 213 20.99 14.81 12.90
C ALA A 213 20.11 16.03 12.60
N HIS A 214 20.14 16.49 11.36
CA HIS A 214 19.23 17.53 10.89
C HIS A 214 17.77 17.11 11.12
N PRO A 215 16.86 17.99 11.56
CA PRO A 215 15.48 17.62 11.91
C PRO A 215 14.76 16.85 10.80
N VAL A 216 14.92 17.27 9.54
CA VAL A 216 14.35 16.58 8.37
C VAL A 216 14.86 15.15 8.23
N MET A 217 16.16 14.92 8.46
CA MET A 217 16.72 13.56 8.38
C MET A 217 16.18 12.69 9.51
N ARG A 218 16.09 13.24 10.72
CA ARG A 218 15.51 12.54 11.87
C ARG A 218 14.05 12.17 11.61
N ALA A 219 13.25 13.09 11.07
CA ALA A 219 11.85 12.84 10.75
C ALA A 219 11.69 11.78 9.65
N MET A 220 12.50 11.85 8.59
CA MET A 220 12.51 10.85 7.52
C MET A 220 12.85 9.45 8.04
N PHE A 221 13.89 9.31 8.86
CA PHE A 221 14.27 8.01 9.44
C PHE A 221 13.22 7.47 10.40
N LEU A 222 12.56 8.35 11.17
CA LEU A 222 11.45 7.96 12.04
C LEU A 222 10.23 7.50 11.26
N TRP A 223 9.82 8.27 10.26
CA TRP A 223 8.70 7.92 9.40
C TRP A 223 8.91 6.55 8.77
N HIS A 224 10.12 6.30 8.23
CA HIS A 224 10.48 5.02 7.66
C HIS A 224 10.47 3.90 8.72
N GLY A 225 11.01 4.14 9.92
CA GLY A 225 10.95 3.16 11.01
C GLY A 225 9.52 2.87 11.50
N VAL A 226 8.61 3.85 11.43
CA VAL A 226 7.18 3.66 11.75
C VAL A 226 6.52 2.80 10.69
N GLU A 227 6.75 3.10 9.41
CA GLU A 227 6.19 2.34 8.28
C GLU A 227 6.62 0.87 8.33
N GLU A 228 7.91 0.60 8.52
CA GLU A 228 8.46 -0.76 8.69
C GLU A 228 7.81 -1.53 9.84
N VAL A 229 7.31 -0.84 10.87
CA VAL A 229 6.64 -1.45 12.02
C VAL A 229 5.14 -1.63 11.81
N GLU A 230 4.48 -0.72 11.09
CA GLU A 230 3.03 -0.81 10.80
C GLU A 230 2.68 -2.06 10.00
N HIS A 231 3.57 -2.50 9.10
CA HIS A 231 3.32 -3.64 8.21
C HIS A 231 4.13 -4.90 8.52
N LYS A 232 4.82 -4.96 9.66
CA LYS A 232 5.76 -6.06 10.01
C LYS A 232 5.17 -7.48 9.97
N ALA A 233 3.84 -7.61 9.97
CA ALA A 233 3.14 -8.89 9.89
C ALA A 233 2.64 -9.25 8.49
N VAL A 234 2.51 -8.29 7.56
CA VAL A 234 1.83 -8.49 6.27
C VAL A 234 2.49 -9.60 5.46
N ALA A 235 3.80 -9.54 5.24
CA ALA A 235 4.52 -10.58 4.51
C ALA A 235 4.49 -11.94 5.23
N PHE A 236 4.44 -11.93 6.57
CA PHE A 236 4.35 -13.12 7.39
C PHE A 236 2.98 -13.81 7.23
N ASP A 237 1.89 -13.04 7.28
CA ASP A 237 0.52 -13.52 7.13
C ASP A 237 0.28 -14.09 5.73
N VAL A 238 0.82 -13.44 4.70
CA VAL A 238 0.80 -13.98 3.32
C VAL A 238 1.58 -15.30 3.25
N TYR A 239 2.75 -15.39 3.88
CA TYR A 239 3.53 -16.62 3.92
C TYR A 239 2.80 -17.77 4.64
N GLU A 240 2.23 -17.52 5.81
CA GLU A 240 1.48 -18.52 6.58
C GLU A 240 0.21 -18.96 5.84
N THR A 241 -0.57 -18.00 5.34
CA THR A 241 -1.88 -18.26 4.73
C THR A 241 -1.78 -18.82 3.30
N ALA A 242 -0.95 -18.23 2.44
CA ALA A 242 -0.87 -18.61 1.03
C ALA A 242 0.16 -19.73 0.76
N ALA A 243 1.21 -19.84 1.59
CA ALA A 243 2.29 -20.83 1.41
C ALA A 243 2.27 -21.96 2.46
N GLY A 244 1.33 -21.92 3.41
CA GLY A 244 1.18 -22.91 4.47
C GLY A 244 2.35 -22.90 5.48
N GLY A 245 3.02 -21.76 5.65
CA GLY A 245 3.95 -21.53 6.76
C GLY A 245 5.08 -22.55 6.91
N GLY A 246 5.48 -22.82 8.15
CA GLY A 246 6.37 -23.93 8.50
C GLY A 246 7.69 -23.52 9.14
N TYR A 247 7.91 -24.04 10.35
CA TYR A 247 9.02 -23.64 11.22
C TYR A 247 10.41 -23.73 10.58
N LEU A 248 10.75 -24.86 9.94
CA LEU A 248 12.08 -25.05 9.35
C LEU A 248 12.33 -24.10 8.17
N THR A 249 11.32 -23.92 7.31
CA THR A 249 11.39 -22.99 6.17
C THR A 249 11.57 -21.57 6.68
N ARG A 250 10.77 -21.16 7.67
CA ARG A 250 10.86 -19.86 8.33
C ARG A 250 12.24 -19.62 8.98
N ALA A 251 12.73 -20.57 9.76
CA ALA A 251 14.01 -20.45 10.48
C ALA A 251 15.19 -20.35 9.51
N THR A 252 15.21 -21.20 8.47
CA THR A 252 16.27 -21.15 7.46
C THR A 252 16.20 -19.90 6.59
N ALA A 253 15.01 -19.37 6.32
CA ALA A 253 14.82 -18.12 5.61
C ALA A 253 15.43 -16.91 6.34
N LEU A 254 15.34 -16.83 7.67
CA LEU A 254 16.00 -15.74 8.43
C LEU A 254 17.52 -15.85 8.40
N ILE A 255 18.07 -17.06 8.50
CA ILE A 255 19.52 -17.27 8.38
C ILE A 255 20.00 -16.82 6.99
N GLY A 256 19.31 -17.25 5.94
CA GLY A 256 19.60 -16.88 4.56
C GLY A 256 19.43 -15.37 4.31
N GLY A 257 18.31 -14.80 4.74
CA GLY A 257 17.98 -13.39 4.64
C GLY A 257 19.03 -12.51 5.35
N THR A 258 19.49 -12.93 6.53
CA THR A 258 20.55 -12.21 7.25
C THR A 258 21.86 -12.21 6.50
N ALA A 259 22.26 -13.34 5.91
CA ALA A 259 23.45 -13.39 5.05
C ALA A 259 23.29 -12.47 3.83
N VAL A 260 22.11 -12.48 3.19
CA VAL A 260 21.79 -11.61 2.06
C VAL A 260 21.92 -10.14 2.46
N VAL A 261 21.27 -9.71 3.55
CA VAL A 261 21.33 -8.32 4.06
C VAL A 261 22.76 -7.89 4.30
N HIS A 262 23.58 -8.71 4.97
CA HIS A 262 24.98 -8.34 5.27
C HIS A 262 25.83 -8.22 4.01
N VAL A 263 25.70 -9.16 3.06
CA VAL A 263 26.44 -9.10 1.79
C VAL A 263 26.03 -7.86 1.00
N VAL A 264 24.73 -7.64 0.89
CA VAL A 264 24.15 -6.59 0.08
C VAL A 264 24.42 -5.21 0.68
N VAL A 265 23.94 -4.96 1.90
CA VAL A 265 24.09 -3.68 2.59
C VAL A 265 25.57 -3.40 2.84
N GLY A 266 26.36 -4.41 3.21
CA GLY A 266 27.80 -4.28 3.36
C GLY A 266 28.49 -3.87 2.06
N SER A 267 28.10 -4.43 0.91
CA SER A 267 28.67 -4.06 -0.39
C SER A 267 28.33 -2.62 -0.79
N VAL A 268 27.09 -2.17 -0.54
CA VAL A 268 26.64 -0.80 -0.81
C VAL A 268 27.34 0.18 0.12
N ALA A 269 27.37 -0.09 1.43
CA ALA A 269 28.06 0.73 2.42
C ALA A 269 29.55 0.84 2.10
N TRP A 270 30.21 -0.25 1.70
CA TRP A 270 31.61 -0.23 1.29
C TRP A 270 31.84 0.62 0.03
N HIS A 271 30.92 0.57 -0.93
CA HIS A 271 30.97 1.43 -2.11
C HIS A 271 30.82 2.91 -1.73
N MET A 272 29.85 3.26 -0.88
CA MET A 272 29.65 4.62 -0.39
C MET A 272 30.89 5.14 0.36
N LEU A 273 31.47 4.32 1.25
CA LEU A 273 32.71 4.67 1.97
C LEU A 273 33.90 4.91 1.03
N LYS A 274 33.95 4.26 -0.14
CA LYS A 274 34.98 4.53 -1.16
C LYS A 274 34.75 5.87 -1.86
N VAL A 275 33.50 6.17 -2.22
CA VAL A 275 33.13 7.47 -2.82
C VAL A 275 33.52 8.61 -1.88
N ASP A 276 33.25 8.45 -0.59
CA ASP A 276 33.60 9.44 0.45
C ASP A 276 35.08 9.40 0.87
N ARG A 277 35.90 8.50 0.30
CA ARG A 277 37.31 8.26 0.66
C ARG A 277 37.52 7.92 2.15
N MET A 278 36.49 7.38 2.81
CA MET A 278 36.52 6.96 4.22
C MET A 278 37.00 5.52 4.40
N ASN A 279 36.98 4.70 3.35
CA ASN A 279 37.41 3.30 3.38
C ASN A 279 38.90 3.10 3.75
N ARG A 280 39.71 4.16 3.75
CA ARG A 280 41.14 4.14 4.14
C ARG A 280 41.39 4.59 5.58
N ARG A 281 40.33 4.75 6.39
CA ARG A 281 40.42 5.20 7.80
C ARG A 281 40.09 4.06 8.77
N PRO A 282 41.05 3.17 9.11
CA PRO A 282 40.77 1.94 9.86
C PRO A 282 40.18 2.19 11.25
N LEU A 283 40.63 3.22 11.96
CA LEU A 283 40.08 3.58 13.28
C LEU A 283 38.62 4.04 13.21
N LEU A 284 38.24 4.76 12.14
CA LEU A 284 36.87 5.19 11.92
C LEU A 284 35.97 3.98 11.64
N LEU A 285 36.44 3.06 10.79
CA LEU A 285 35.72 1.82 10.49
C LEU A 285 35.55 0.95 11.74
N ALA A 286 36.61 0.78 12.54
CA ALA A 286 36.56 0.05 13.81
C ALA A 286 35.56 0.69 14.79
N LYS A 287 35.56 2.03 14.89
CA LYS A 287 34.59 2.77 15.73
C LYS A 287 33.15 2.57 15.23
N GLY A 288 32.93 2.57 13.92
CA GLY A 288 31.62 2.30 13.31
C GLY A 288 31.14 0.88 13.62
N LEU A 289 31.99 -0.13 13.40
CA LEU A 289 31.68 -1.52 13.72
C LEU A 289 31.43 -1.73 15.22
N TYR A 290 32.18 -1.06 16.10
CA TYR A 290 31.95 -1.12 17.54
C TYR A 290 30.60 -0.51 17.94
N ARG A 291 30.17 0.58 17.29
CA ARG A 291 28.83 1.15 17.49
C ARG A 291 27.70 0.25 16.99
N LEU A 292 27.97 -0.61 16.01
CA LEU A 292 26.98 -1.51 15.43
C LEU A 292 26.89 -2.84 16.20
N TYR A 293 28.03 -3.48 16.46
CA TYR A 293 28.15 -4.84 17.01
C TYR A 293 28.76 -4.92 18.42
N GLY A 294 29.22 -3.81 19.00
CA GLY A 294 29.77 -3.81 20.36
C GLY A 294 28.72 -4.21 21.41
N PRO A 295 29.11 -4.39 22.68
CA PRO A 295 28.18 -4.83 23.75
C PRO A 295 26.96 -3.92 23.94
N ARG A 296 27.08 -2.63 23.61
CA ARG A 296 25.98 -1.64 23.61
C ARG A 296 25.63 -1.16 22.19
N GLY A 297 26.08 -1.90 21.18
CA GLY A 297 25.84 -1.57 19.78
C GLY A 297 24.37 -1.77 19.40
N LEU A 298 23.97 -1.13 18.30
CA LEU A 298 22.59 -1.17 17.80
C LEU A 298 22.11 -2.62 17.61
N LEU A 299 22.83 -3.43 16.84
CA LEU A 299 22.39 -4.80 16.51
C LEU A 299 22.42 -5.72 17.74
N THR A 300 23.37 -5.50 18.65
CA THR A 300 23.45 -6.25 19.92
C THR A 300 22.23 -6.02 20.79
N ARG A 301 21.72 -4.77 20.86
CA ARG A 301 20.51 -4.43 21.62
C ARG A 301 19.25 -5.02 21.00
N LEU A 302 19.23 -5.19 19.69
CA LEU A 302 18.10 -5.75 18.94
C LEU A 302 18.09 -7.28 18.89
N MET A 303 19.18 -7.93 19.33
CA MET A 303 19.35 -9.37 19.27
C MET A 303 18.18 -10.16 19.90
N PRO A 304 17.62 -9.79 21.08
CA PRO A 304 16.48 -10.52 21.63
C PRO A 304 15.28 -10.56 20.68
N ARG A 305 14.90 -9.42 20.09
CA ARG A 305 13.76 -9.32 19.15
C ARG A 305 14.03 -10.04 17.84
N TYR A 306 15.27 -9.93 17.34
CA TYR A 306 15.71 -10.67 16.17
C TYR A 306 15.58 -12.19 16.40
N LEU A 307 15.94 -12.69 17.58
CA LEU A 307 15.89 -14.11 17.92
C LEU A 307 14.47 -14.65 18.20
N ASP A 308 13.49 -13.80 18.49
CA ASP A 308 12.09 -14.22 18.71
C ASP A 308 11.51 -14.98 17.52
N TRP A 309 12.01 -14.71 16.30
CA TRP A 309 11.65 -15.43 15.08
C TRP A 309 11.84 -16.96 15.18
N PHE A 310 12.80 -17.41 16.01
CA PHE A 310 13.07 -18.83 16.24
C PHE A 310 12.16 -19.46 17.30
N ARG A 311 11.28 -18.70 17.95
CA ARG A 311 10.32 -19.25 18.92
C ARG A 311 9.22 -20.04 18.18
N PRO A 312 8.89 -21.28 18.59
CA PRO A 312 7.74 -22.00 18.06
C PRO A 312 6.45 -21.18 18.23
N GLY A 313 5.65 -21.08 17.17
CA GLY A 313 4.41 -20.29 17.20
C GLY A 313 4.61 -18.76 17.20
N PHE A 314 5.84 -18.27 16.98
CA PHE A 314 6.10 -16.84 16.82
C PHE A 314 5.23 -16.22 15.72
N HIS A 315 4.68 -15.06 16.02
CA HIS A 315 4.06 -14.12 15.09
C HIS A 315 4.66 -12.71 15.27
N PRO A 316 4.93 -11.93 14.20
CA PRO A 316 5.52 -10.58 14.33
C PRO A 316 4.73 -9.60 15.21
N MET A 317 3.42 -9.81 15.34
CA MET A 317 2.55 -9.01 16.23
C MET A 317 2.55 -9.44 17.69
N ASP A 318 3.26 -10.50 18.07
CA ASP A 318 3.30 -10.96 19.47
C ASP A 318 3.89 -9.90 20.41
N SER A 319 4.75 -9.01 19.90
CA SER A 319 5.31 -7.87 20.65
C SER A 319 4.44 -6.61 20.61
N GLY A 320 3.33 -6.62 19.85
CA GLY A 320 2.49 -5.45 19.60
C GLY A 320 3.20 -4.35 18.80
N ILE A 321 2.55 -3.19 18.70
CA ILE A 321 3.16 -1.97 18.14
C ILE A 321 3.85 -1.21 19.28
N PRO A 322 5.11 -0.75 19.12
CA PRO A 322 5.78 0.05 20.14
C PRO A 322 5.00 1.32 20.48
N LYS A 323 4.87 1.66 21.77
CA LYS A 323 4.15 2.86 22.24
C LYS A 323 4.58 4.16 21.56
N ARG A 324 5.87 4.29 21.22
CA ARG A 324 6.41 5.47 20.51
C ARG A 324 5.90 5.57 19.07
N VAL A 325 5.69 4.43 18.40
CA VAL A 325 5.03 4.38 17.09
C VAL A 325 3.58 4.83 17.23
N GLU A 326 2.84 4.35 18.23
CA GLU A 326 1.46 4.77 18.47
C GLU A 326 1.34 6.28 18.70
N VAL A 327 2.26 6.86 19.48
CA VAL A 327 2.33 8.32 19.70
C VAL A 327 2.59 9.07 18.40
N TRP A 328 3.54 8.59 17.59
CA TRP A 328 3.84 9.19 16.29
C TRP A 328 2.61 9.16 15.37
N LEU A 329 1.95 8.00 15.27
CA LEU A 329 0.77 7.80 14.43
C LEU A 329 -0.41 8.66 14.88
N ALA A 330 -0.64 8.78 16.19
CA ALA A 330 -1.70 9.63 16.73
C ALA A 330 -1.48 11.10 16.35
N GLU A 331 -0.23 11.58 16.45
CA GLU A 331 0.12 12.96 16.10
C GLU A 331 0.02 13.22 14.60
N TYR A 332 0.51 12.27 13.79
CA TYR A 332 0.46 12.36 12.33
C TYR A 332 -0.97 12.32 11.81
N ARG A 333 -1.84 11.44 12.33
CA ARG A 333 -3.25 11.37 11.91
C ARG A 333 -4.03 12.66 12.21
N LYS A 334 -3.60 13.41 13.22
CA LYS A 334 -4.27 14.65 13.62
C LYS A 334 -3.86 15.85 12.77
N HIS A 335 -2.60 15.91 12.35
CA HIS A 335 -2.03 17.12 11.73
C HIS A 335 -1.47 16.90 10.32
N GLU A 336 -1.35 15.65 9.87
CA GLU A 336 -0.73 15.24 8.61
C GLU A 336 0.69 15.81 8.40
N ASP A 337 1.39 16.08 9.51
CA ASP A 337 2.75 16.65 9.52
C ASP A 337 3.75 15.65 10.14
N PRO A 338 4.63 15.04 9.34
CA PRO A 338 5.60 14.07 9.83
C PRO A 338 6.71 14.73 10.66
N MET A 339 7.00 16.02 10.45
CA MET A 339 7.97 16.76 11.27
C MET A 339 7.44 16.95 12.68
N LEU A 340 6.20 17.42 12.81
CA LEU A 340 5.53 17.59 14.09
C LEU A 340 5.40 16.24 14.83
N ALA A 341 4.95 15.19 14.15
CA ALA A 341 4.85 13.86 14.72
C ALA A 341 6.21 13.34 15.24
N SER A 342 7.28 13.56 14.48
CA SER A 342 8.64 13.17 14.87
C SER A 342 9.18 13.98 16.06
N ASP A 343 8.87 15.27 16.13
CA ASP A 343 9.25 16.11 17.26
C ASP A 343 8.43 15.78 18.51
N THR A 344 7.21 15.27 18.41
CA THR A 344 6.45 14.77 19.58
C THR A 344 7.12 13.53 20.20
N VAL A 345 7.74 12.68 19.39
CA VAL A 345 8.46 11.48 19.86
C VAL A 345 9.82 11.81 20.51
N PHE A 346 10.55 12.81 19.99
CA PHE A 346 11.92 13.11 20.46
C PHE A 346 12.11 14.47 21.17
N GLY A 347 11.23 15.44 20.95
CA GLY A 347 11.33 16.81 21.45
C GLY A 347 11.29 16.91 22.98
N ASN A 348 10.62 15.97 23.66
CA ASN A 348 10.63 15.90 25.13
C ASN A 348 11.97 15.42 25.71
N SER A 349 12.90 14.91 24.89
CA SER A 349 14.24 14.49 25.34
C SER A 349 15.27 15.64 25.35
N ALA A 350 14.88 16.82 24.84
CA ALA A 350 15.76 18.00 24.74
C ALA A 350 15.55 19.02 25.87
N GLN A 351 14.50 18.88 26.69
CA GLN A 351 14.19 19.82 27.78
C GLN A 351 14.54 19.31 29.19
N GLY A 352 15.15 18.13 29.32
CA GLY A 352 15.61 17.58 30.59
C GLY A 352 17.11 17.27 30.55
N GLY A 353 17.94 18.27 30.85
CA GLY A 353 19.39 18.15 30.97
C GLY A 353 19.94 19.27 31.83
#